data_AF-A0A349KWK9-F1
#
_entry.id   AF-A0A349KWK9-F1
#
_cell.length_a   1.000
_cell.length_b   1.000
_cell.length_c   1.000
_cell.angle_alpha   90.00
_cell.angle_beta   90.00
_cell.angle_gamma   90.00
#
_symmetry.space_group_name_H-M   'P 1'
#
loop_
_entity.id
_entity.type
_entity.pdbx_description
1 polymer ?
#
loop_
_entity_poly.entity_id
_entity_poly.type
_entity_poly.pdbx_seq_one_letter_code
_entity_poly.pdbx_strand_id
1 'polypeptide(L)'
;MKPDDIAEVSVAEAADRFSDGPRLLADIGGTNARFVLETRSGQFDAVAVLRCDDYPSLLDAIAAYMGGAAAKAAGAARVRHAAIAIANPIDDDVIKMMNHHWFFSIEAMRAALGLDTLLVVNDFTALAMALPHLRPEQRQQIGGGTARGDSVIGLLGSGTGLGVSGMIPAGDRWIALGSEGGHVSFAPCDQREMDVLSYAWRERTHVSAERLASGRGLELIYRALSERAGAPDAAPLAAAEITSRALDGSCAVCVEAIDCFCAILGSAAGNLAMTLGALGGIYIGGGIVPRLGALFAQSSFRRRFEEKGRLSDYLAHIPTYVITAELPTFVGIGAILAQKLKLAHAGAPMLEKIRQARDRMSPSECKVADWVLRETNAVLTLPIAEIALRSGVSQPTVMRFCRSLGVQGLADFKLKLASGLTGGAITVAHCHVEMSDSDAELARKVLGNSASAALALRDMLDIRALTAAIELLRHANRVELFSVGSARVVAEDMQQKLLNLGIVSNYFPDPQAQEMSARLLKAGDVALVISRSGAPPELLKSVKAARACGARILAITPSGAPLAKLADVLLTLNHPEGNLNFVPMIVRLLQLMLLDILSVGLARRDTAQRGPDDDGGDDQPGTRVSGKLKFGGHLE
;
A
#
# COMPACT_ATOMS: atom_id res chain seq x y z
N MET A 1 51.96 2.85 6.30
CA MET A 1 50.74 2.05 6.50
C MET A 1 51.11 0.62 6.19
N LYS A 2 50.94 -0.32 7.14
CA LYS A 2 51.35 -1.71 6.91
C LYS A 2 50.35 -2.39 5.95
N PRO A 3 50.77 -3.40 5.16
CA PRO A 3 49.89 -4.12 4.25
C PRO A 3 48.65 -4.73 4.93
N ASP A 4 48.79 -5.10 6.22
CA ASP A 4 47.72 -5.69 7.02
C ASP A 4 46.60 -4.69 7.39
N ASP A 5 46.92 -3.40 7.53
CA ASP A 5 45.94 -2.33 7.81
C ASP A 5 45.02 -2.09 6.58
N ILE A 6 45.52 -2.35 5.37
CA ILE A 6 44.75 -2.22 4.12
C ILE A 6 43.80 -3.42 3.95
N ALA A 7 44.22 -4.61 4.41
CA ALA A 7 43.41 -5.81 4.37
C ALA A 7 42.23 -5.73 5.35
N GLU A 8 42.44 -5.29 6.59
CA GLU A 8 41.37 -5.15 7.60
C GLU A 8 40.33 -4.08 7.23
N VAL A 9 40.73 -2.94 6.64
CA VAL A 9 39.80 -1.93 6.13
C VAL A 9 38.98 -2.46 4.95
N SER A 10 39.58 -3.24 4.04
CA SER A 10 38.87 -3.83 2.90
C SER A 10 37.85 -4.91 3.29
N VAL A 11 38.10 -5.65 4.37
CA VAL A 11 37.21 -6.70 4.89
C VAL A 11 36.04 -6.07 5.66
N ALA A 12 36.27 -4.96 6.37
CA ALA A 12 35.21 -4.19 7.03
C ALA A 12 34.30 -3.46 6.02
N GLU A 13 34.85 -2.92 4.92
CA GLU A 13 34.08 -2.27 3.85
C GLU A 13 33.21 -3.24 3.04
N ALA A 14 33.58 -4.52 2.98
CA ALA A 14 32.83 -5.57 2.31
C ALA A 14 31.64 -6.10 3.15
N ALA A 15 31.69 -5.94 4.47
CA ALA A 15 30.68 -6.48 5.40
C ALA A 15 29.36 -5.68 5.45
N ASP A 16 29.34 -4.47 4.89
CA ASP A 16 28.20 -3.54 4.98
C ASP A 16 27.45 -3.34 3.65
N ARG A 17 27.84 -4.07 2.60
CA ARG A 17 27.13 -4.06 1.31
C ARG A 17 25.91 -4.96 1.36
N PHE A 18 24.89 -4.64 0.57
CA PHE A 18 23.72 -5.50 0.42
C PHE A 18 24.11 -6.88 -0.11
N SER A 19 23.78 -7.93 0.63
CA SER A 19 24.13 -9.32 0.31
C SER A 19 23.48 -9.81 -0.99
N ASP A 20 22.30 -9.29 -1.31
CA ASP A 20 21.49 -9.56 -2.50
C ASP A 20 21.87 -8.71 -3.73
N GLY A 21 22.89 -7.86 -3.62
CA GLY A 21 23.37 -6.98 -4.68
C GLY A 21 22.90 -5.52 -4.52
N PRO A 22 23.44 -4.58 -5.32
CA PRO A 22 23.02 -3.19 -5.26
C PRO A 22 21.56 -3.03 -5.69
N ARG A 23 20.92 -1.96 -5.22
CA ARG A 23 19.55 -1.60 -5.58
C ARG A 23 19.56 -0.48 -6.61
N LEU A 24 18.80 -0.62 -7.69
CA LEU A 24 18.64 0.44 -8.67
C LEU A 24 17.62 1.45 -8.18
N LEU A 25 18.03 2.71 -8.01
CA LEU A 25 17.10 3.79 -7.70
C LEU A 25 17.07 4.77 -8.87
N ALA A 26 15.89 5.26 -9.23
CA ALA A 26 15.73 6.22 -10.31
C ALA A 26 14.79 7.37 -9.94
N ASP A 27 15.10 8.58 -10.39
CA ASP A 27 14.27 9.79 -10.27
C ASP A 27 13.99 10.31 -11.68
N ILE A 28 12.75 10.15 -12.14
CA ILE A 28 12.33 10.35 -13.52
C ILE A 28 11.48 11.61 -13.64
N GLY A 29 12.07 12.65 -14.24
CA GLY A 29 11.37 13.88 -14.61
C GLY A 29 10.96 13.91 -16.08
N GLY A 30 10.41 15.04 -16.53
CA GLY A 30 10.00 15.22 -17.93
C GLY A 30 11.17 15.33 -18.91
N THR A 31 12.30 15.94 -18.50
CA THR A 31 13.45 16.19 -19.38
C THR A 31 14.65 15.29 -19.09
N ASN A 32 14.85 14.93 -17.83
CA ASN A 32 16.00 14.15 -17.40
C ASN A 32 15.57 13.00 -16.49
N ALA A 33 16.23 11.87 -16.65
CA ALA A 33 16.15 10.69 -15.81
C ALA A 33 17.46 10.54 -15.05
N ARG A 34 17.39 10.53 -13.72
CA ARG A 34 18.56 10.34 -12.85
C ARG A 34 18.56 8.92 -12.32
N PHE A 35 19.72 8.28 -12.30
CA PHE A 35 19.89 6.90 -11.84
C PHE A 35 21.06 6.80 -10.87
N VAL A 36 20.91 5.94 -9.86
CA VAL A 36 21.98 5.57 -8.92
C VAL A 36 21.89 4.08 -8.59
N LEU A 37 23.01 3.51 -8.16
CA LEU A 37 23.05 2.21 -7.51
C LEU A 37 23.30 2.40 -6.01
N GLU A 38 22.33 2.00 -5.19
CA GLU A 38 22.49 1.96 -3.75
C GLU A 38 23.23 0.66 -3.37
N THR A 39 24.51 0.77 -3.02
CA THR A 39 25.36 -0.41 -2.69
C THR A 39 25.27 -0.81 -1.21
N ARG A 40 24.92 0.15 -0.36
CA ARG A 40 24.58 0.01 1.06
C ARG A 40 23.63 1.14 1.46
N SER A 41 22.93 1.00 2.57
CA SER A 41 21.90 1.96 3.00
C SER A 41 22.42 3.40 3.01
N GLY A 42 21.85 4.25 2.16
CA GLY A 42 22.22 5.68 2.07
C GLY A 42 23.53 6.00 1.34
N GLN A 43 24.19 5.01 0.72
CA GLN A 43 25.36 5.21 -0.15
C GLN A 43 24.95 5.04 -1.61
N PHE A 44 25.05 6.11 -2.39
CA PHE A 44 24.68 6.13 -3.81
C PHE A 44 25.91 6.19 -4.70
N ASP A 45 26.15 5.12 -5.45
CA ASP A 45 27.25 5.01 -6.40
C ASP A 45 26.73 5.08 -7.84
N ALA A 46 27.66 5.25 -8.80
CA ALA A 46 27.36 5.31 -10.23
C ALA A 46 26.23 6.30 -10.59
N VAL A 47 26.24 7.50 -10.00
CA VAL A 47 25.24 8.54 -10.30
C VAL A 47 25.33 8.93 -11.78
N ALA A 48 24.21 8.87 -12.48
CA ALA A 48 24.12 9.31 -13.87
C ALA A 48 22.84 10.10 -14.12
N VAL A 49 22.93 11.11 -14.98
CA VAL A 49 21.80 11.88 -15.50
C VAL A 49 21.73 11.67 -16.99
N LEU A 50 20.62 11.10 -17.46
CA LEU A 50 20.35 10.83 -18.86
C LEU A 50 19.23 11.76 -19.33
N ARG A 51 19.34 12.31 -20.55
CA ARG A 51 18.24 13.09 -21.15
C ARG A 51 17.16 12.12 -21.62
N CYS A 52 15.90 12.38 -21.27
CA CYS A 52 14.81 11.47 -21.62
C CYS A 52 14.61 11.36 -23.14
N ASP A 53 14.78 12.46 -23.88
CA ASP A 53 14.62 12.50 -25.34
C ASP A 53 15.65 11.64 -26.11
N ASP A 54 16.77 11.26 -25.47
CA ASP A 54 17.79 10.43 -26.08
C ASP A 54 17.37 8.94 -26.14
N TYR A 55 16.27 8.56 -25.48
CA TYR A 55 15.81 7.18 -25.37
C TYR A 55 14.32 7.03 -25.72
N PRO A 56 13.94 6.01 -26.51
CA PRO A 56 12.55 5.81 -26.92
C PRO A 56 11.64 5.31 -25.79
N SER A 57 12.20 4.68 -24.74
CA SER A 57 11.46 4.26 -23.57
C SER A 57 12.30 4.35 -22.28
N LEU A 58 11.61 4.32 -21.13
CA LEU A 58 12.27 4.23 -19.82
C LEU A 58 13.07 2.92 -19.68
N LEU A 59 12.60 1.83 -20.27
CA LEU A 59 13.32 0.55 -20.26
C LEU A 59 14.67 0.67 -20.98
N ASP A 60 14.71 1.37 -22.12
CA ASP A 60 15.94 1.62 -22.88
C ASP A 60 16.92 2.52 -22.10
N ALA A 61 16.40 3.54 -21.41
CA ALA A 61 17.22 4.41 -20.55
C ALA A 61 17.84 3.62 -19.37
N ILE A 62 17.06 2.73 -18.73
CA ILE A 62 17.57 1.85 -17.66
C ILE A 62 18.62 0.88 -18.21
N ALA A 63 18.36 0.25 -19.36
CA ALA A 63 19.31 -0.66 -19.98
C ALA A 63 20.63 0.03 -20.34
N ALA A 64 20.56 1.24 -20.89
CA ALA A 64 21.73 2.05 -21.20
C ALA A 64 22.52 2.42 -19.93
N TYR A 65 21.83 2.85 -18.86
CA TYR A 65 22.45 3.12 -17.57
C TYR A 65 23.18 1.89 -17.01
N MET A 66 22.48 0.74 -16.94
CA MET A 66 23.01 -0.52 -16.42
C MET A 66 24.17 -1.06 -17.27
N GLY A 67 24.19 -0.74 -18.57
CA GLY A 67 25.26 -1.07 -19.50
C GLY A 67 26.53 -0.22 -19.34
N GLY A 68 26.44 0.93 -18.67
CA GLY A 68 27.53 1.88 -18.46
C GLY A 68 28.67 1.32 -17.60
N ALA A 69 29.90 1.79 -17.84
CA ALA A 69 31.09 1.30 -17.13
C ALA A 69 31.01 1.52 -15.61
N ALA A 70 30.52 2.68 -15.17
CA ALA A 70 30.36 3.00 -13.75
C ALA A 70 29.33 2.08 -13.07
N ALA A 71 28.17 1.86 -13.69
CA ALA A 71 27.13 0.98 -13.15
C ALA A 71 27.61 -0.48 -13.09
N LYS A 72 28.32 -0.95 -14.13
CA LYS A 72 28.95 -2.28 -14.13
C LYS A 72 29.96 -2.44 -12.99
N ALA A 73 30.82 -1.44 -12.77
CA ALA A 73 31.78 -1.45 -11.67
C ALA A 73 31.11 -1.46 -10.29
N ALA A 74 29.96 -0.79 -10.16
CA ALA A 74 29.14 -0.79 -8.95
C ALA A 74 28.27 -2.05 -8.77
N GLY A 75 28.32 -3.01 -9.71
CA GLY A 75 27.65 -4.31 -9.59
C GLY A 75 26.27 -4.39 -10.24
N ALA A 76 26.00 -3.58 -11.28
CA ALA A 76 24.73 -3.59 -12.02
C ALA A 76 24.22 -5.00 -12.40
N ALA A 77 25.11 -5.93 -12.76
CA ALA A 77 24.74 -7.29 -13.14
C ALA A 77 24.05 -8.11 -12.01
N ARG A 78 24.16 -7.65 -10.75
CA ARG A 78 23.57 -8.28 -9.57
C ARG A 78 22.32 -7.57 -9.06
N VAL A 79 21.84 -6.52 -9.72
CA VAL A 79 20.64 -5.80 -9.29
C VAL A 79 19.43 -6.72 -9.37
N ARG A 80 18.70 -6.86 -8.26
CA ARG A 80 17.44 -7.62 -8.17
C ARG A 80 16.26 -6.76 -7.73
N HIS A 81 16.54 -5.61 -7.11
CA HIS A 81 15.53 -4.73 -6.57
C HIS A 81 15.73 -3.34 -7.14
N ALA A 82 14.64 -2.75 -7.62
CA ALA A 82 14.63 -1.40 -8.12
C ALA A 82 13.45 -0.61 -7.57
N ALA A 83 13.65 0.70 -7.45
CA ALA A 83 12.59 1.62 -7.13
C ALA A 83 12.73 2.94 -7.90
N ILE A 84 11.61 3.44 -8.41
CA ILE A 84 11.55 4.56 -9.33
C ILE A 84 10.60 5.61 -8.76
N ALA A 85 11.08 6.84 -8.58
CA ALA A 85 10.25 8.02 -8.39
C ALA A 85 9.90 8.61 -9.75
N ILE A 86 8.64 8.98 -9.95
CA ILE A 86 8.17 9.61 -11.18
C ILE A 86 7.21 10.75 -10.87
N ALA A 87 7.30 11.82 -11.65
CA ALA A 87 6.44 13.01 -11.55
C ALA A 87 5.02 12.76 -12.12
N ASN A 88 4.35 11.72 -11.59
CA ASN A 88 3.06 11.21 -12.02
C ASN A 88 2.28 10.64 -10.82
N PRO A 89 0.93 10.70 -10.82
CA PRO A 89 0.10 9.83 -10.00
C PRO A 89 0.31 8.36 -10.36
N ILE A 90 0.24 7.46 -9.37
CA ILE A 90 0.43 6.02 -9.54
C ILE A 90 -0.80 5.29 -9.01
N ASP A 91 -1.75 5.00 -9.89
CA ASP A 91 -3.03 4.39 -9.52
C ASP A 91 -3.13 2.90 -9.93
N ASP A 92 -2.37 2.47 -10.94
CA ASP A 92 -2.42 1.13 -11.52
C ASP A 92 -1.05 0.71 -12.09
N ASP A 93 -0.96 -0.50 -12.64
CA ASP A 93 0.24 -1.07 -13.27
C ASP A 93 0.72 -0.27 -14.49
N VAL A 94 -0.19 0.36 -15.22
CA VAL A 94 0.11 1.07 -16.46
C VAL A 94 0.33 2.56 -16.19
N ILE A 95 1.55 3.04 -16.48
CA ILE A 95 1.95 4.42 -16.29
C ILE A 95 2.10 5.12 -17.64
N LYS A 96 1.40 6.25 -17.78
CA LYS A 96 1.58 7.21 -18.87
C LYS A 96 2.15 8.51 -18.31
N MET A 97 3.35 8.90 -18.70
CA MET A 97 3.96 10.13 -18.19
C MET A 97 3.15 11.37 -18.60
N MET A 98 2.96 12.33 -17.66
CA MET A 98 2.24 13.57 -17.97
C MET A 98 3.12 14.56 -18.75
N ASN A 99 4.41 14.58 -18.42
CA ASN A 99 5.37 15.56 -18.93
C ASN A 99 6.40 14.94 -19.90
N HIS A 100 6.15 13.72 -20.40
CA HIS A 100 7.00 13.03 -21.38
C HIS A 100 6.18 11.98 -22.15
N HIS A 101 6.68 11.51 -23.29
CA HIS A 101 5.98 10.57 -24.17
C HIS A 101 6.07 9.09 -23.72
N TRP A 102 6.89 8.79 -22.71
CA TRP A 102 7.08 7.42 -22.23
C TRP A 102 5.81 6.83 -21.60
N PHE A 103 5.60 5.55 -21.86
CA PHE A 103 4.48 4.75 -21.40
C PHE A 103 4.97 3.33 -21.11
N PHE A 104 4.59 2.75 -19.97
CA PHE A 104 5.05 1.41 -19.58
C PHE A 104 4.11 0.74 -18.56
N SER A 105 4.19 -0.60 -18.48
CA SER A 105 3.63 -1.40 -17.38
C SER A 105 4.74 -1.67 -16.35
N ILE A 106 4.44 -1.52 -15.07
CA ILE A 106 5.38 -1.80 -13.98
C ILE A 106 5.78 -3.28 -14.02
N GLU A 107 4.81 -4.19 -14.10
CA GLU A 107 5.06 -5.64 -14.09
C GLU A 107 5.83 -6.11 -15.34
N ALA A 108 5.48 -5.58 -16.52
CA ALA A 108 6.22 -5.89 -17.75
C ALA A 108 7.68 -5.42 -17.67
N MET A 109 7.92 -4.23 -17.12
CA MET A 109 9.27 -3.69 -16.92
C MET A 109 10.06 -4.50 -15.89
N ARG A 110 9.42 -4.91 -14.77
CA ARG A 110 10.01 -5.78 -13.76
C ARG A 110 10.50 -7.08 -14.39
N ALA A 111 9.65 -7.72 -15.20
CA ALA A 111 9.98 -8.98 -15.88
C ALA A 111 11.09 -8.80 -16.91
N ALA A 112 11.04 -7.73 -17.73
CA ALA A 112 12.03 -7.45 -18.77
C ALA A 112 13.43 -7.18 -18.19
N LEU A 113 13.52 -6.54 -17.02
CA LEU A 113 14.78 -6.27 -16.31
C LEU A 113 15.23 -7.44 -15.43
N GLY A 114 14.44 -8.52 -15.31
CA GLY A 114 14.76 -9.65 -14.45
C GLY A 114 14.78 -9.32 -12.95
N LEU A 115 13.98 -8.34 -12.53
CA LEU A 115 13.94 -7.88 -11.14
C LEU A 115 13.01 -8.74 -10.28
N ASP A 116 13.41 -9.04 -9.05
CA ASP A 116 12.54 -9.60 -8.03
C ASP A 116 11.52 -8.57 -7.55
N THR A 117 11.90 -7.30 -7.51
CA THR A 117 11.06 -6.21 -7.03
C THR A 117 11.28 -4.97 -7.87
N LEU A 118 10.19 -4.42 -8.41
CA LEU A 118 10.14 -3.08 -8.94
C LEU A 118 9.05 -2.31 -8.19
N LEU A 119 9.41 -1.17 -7.64
CA LEU A 119 8.48 -0.25 -6.99
C LEU A 119 8.48 1.06 -7.79
N VAL A 120 7.30 1.55 -8.14
CA VAL A 120 7.16 2.88 -8.72
C VAL A 120 6.30 3.72 -7.79
N VAL A 121 6.78 4.91 -7.47
CA VAL A 121 6.13 5.86 -6.57
C VAL A 121 6.14 7.25 -7.16
N ASN A 122 5.22 8.08 -6.69
CA ASN A 122 5.26 9.50 -7.00
C ASN A 122 6.52 10.17 -6.42
N ASP A 123 7.08 11.15 -7.15
CA ASP A 123 8.28 11.92 -6.79
C ASP A 123 8.16 12.69 -5.47
N PHE A 124 7.02 13.32 -5.23
CA PHE A 124 6.75 14.00 -3.96
C PHE A 124 6.59 13.03 -2.79
N THR A 125 6.02 11.85 -3.05
CA THR A 125 5.96 10.76 -2.07
C THR A 125 7.36 10.30 -1.69
N ALA A 126 8.25 10.14 -2.68
CA ALA A 126 9.65 9.83 -2.45
C ALA A 126 10.35 10.94 -1.65
N LEU A 127 10.19 12.21 -2.02
CA LEU A 127 10.77 13.33 -1.27
C LEU A 127 10.26 13.40 0.17
N ALA A 128 8.97 13.18 0.40
CA ALA A 128 8.37 13.15 1.74
C ALA A 128 8.99 12.04 2.61
N MET A 129 9.17 10.84 2.04
CA MET A 129 9.80 9.72 2.74
C MET A 129 11.27 9.95 3.09
N ALA A 130 11.94 10.92 2.46
CA ALA A 130 13.31 11.28 2.82
C ALA A 130 13.39 12.09 4.12
N LEU A 131 12.36 12.87 4.47
CA LEU A 131 12.44 13.90 5.51
C LEU A 131 12.85 13.38 6.90
N PRO A 132 12.32 12.24 7.39
CA PRO A 132 12.73 11.71 8.68
C PRO A 132 14.19 11.23 8.73
N HIS A 133 14.79 11.01 7.56
CA HIS A 133 16.16 10.48 7.40
C HIS A 133 17.19 11.56 7.05
N LEU A 134 16.76 12.82 6.86
CA LEU A 134 17.69 13.92 6.59
C LEU A 134 18.50 14.26 7.84
N ARG A 135 19.82 14.24 7.70
CA ARG A 135 20.74 14.68 8.74
C ARG A 135 20.70 16.21 8.91
N PRO A 136 21.11 16.76 10.07
CA PRO A 136 21.13 18.20 10.29
C PRO A 136 21.88 18.99 9.22
N GLU A 137 22.94 18.43 8.62
CA GLU A 137 23.74 19.10 7.58
C GLU A 137 23.05 19.10 6.20
N GLN A 138 22.04 18.25 6.04
CA GLN A 138 21.27 18.08 4.80
C GLN A 138 20.01 18.96 4.76
N ARG A 139 19.86 19.85 5.74
CA ARG A 139 18.79 20.83 5.83
C ARG A 139 19.27 22.11 6.47
N GLN A 140 18.73 23.24 6.04
CA GLN A 140 19.00 24.54 6.66
C GLN A 140 17.74 25.01 7.37
N GLN A 141 17.83 25.33 8.67
CA GLN A 141 16.71 25.92 9.40
C GLN A 141 16.51 27.38 8.98
N ILE A 142 15.26 27.75 8.75
CA ILE A 142 14.80 29.11 8.49
C ILE A 142 13.87 29.50 9.64
N GLY A 143 14.17 30.62 10.31
CA GLY A 143 13.43 31.03 11.51
C GLY A 143 13.74 30.21 12.77
N GLY A 144 12.88 30.33 13.77
CA GLY A 144 13.02 29.65 15.07
C GLY A 144 12.32 28.28 15.14
N GLY A 145 12.01 27.85 16.35
CA GLY A 145 11.29 26.61 16.64
C GLY A 145 12.17 25.38 16.81
N THR A 146 11.58 24.32 17.38
CA THR A 146 12.25 23.05 17.62
C THR A 146 11.33 21.92 17.21
N ALA A 147 11.84 20.98 16.42
CA ALA A 147 11.03 19.86 15.93
C ALA A 147 10.63 18.96 17.10
N ARG A 148 9.34 18.61 17.18
CA ARG A 148 8.86 17.59 18.10
C ARG A 148 9.06 16.21 17.48
N GLY A 149 9.71 15.31 18.21
CA GLY A 149 9.84 13.90 17.81
C GLY A 149 8.47 13.25 17.62
N ASP A 150 8.39 12.24 16.75
CA ASP A 150 7.19 11.46 16.46
C ASP A 150 5.93 12.31 16.23
N SER A 151 6.10 13.43 15.53
CA SER A 151 5.01 14.35 15.18
C SER A 151 4.90 14.50 13.68
N VAL A 152 3.74 14.98 13.23
CA VAL A 152 3.47 15.21 11.80
C VAL A 152 4.46 16.21 11.23
N ILE A 153 4.96 15.94 10.03
CA ILE A 153 5.85 16.82 9.26
C ILE A 153 5.10 17.27 8.01
N GLY A 154 5.21 18.54 7.62
CA GLY A 154 4.69 19.03 6.34
C GLY A 154 5.80 19.22 5.31
N LEU A 155 5.45 19.07 4.03
CA LEU A 155 6.35 19.27 2.90
C LEU A 155 5.68 20.18 1.88
N LEU A 156 6.39 21.21 1.45
CA LEU A 156 6.09 21.96 0.23
C LEU A 156 7.31 21.91 -0.67
N GLY A 157 7.14 21.88 -1.99
CA GLY A 157 8.27 22.00 -2.90
C GLY A 157 7.93 22.82 -4.14
N SER A 158 8.71 23.87 -4.37
CA SER A 158 8.50 24.79 -5.49
C SER A 158 9.49 24.50 -6.62
N GLY A 159 8.94 24.13 -7.78
CA GLY A 159 9.67 23.83 -9.01
C GLY A 159 8.85 24.27 -10.22
N THR A 160 8.62 23.36 -11.17
CA THR A 160 7.70 23.61 -12.28
C THR A 160 6.26 23.86 -11.78
N GLY A 161 5.86 23.16 -10.73
CA GLY A 161 4.62 23.35 -9.97
C GLY A 161 4.91 23.53 -8.47
N LEU A 162 3.87 23.34 -7.65
CA LEU A 162 3.96 23.35 -6.19
C LEU A 162 3.40 22.04 -5.65
N GLY A 163 4.28 21.10 -5.33
CA GLY A 163 3.84 19.88 -4.66
C GLY A 163 3.70 20.11 -3.15
N VAL A 164 2.73 19.41 -2.56
CA VAL A 164 2.43 19.47 -1.13
C VAL A 164 2.21 18.06 -0.61
N SER A 165 2.79 17.75 0.54
CA SER A 165 2.61 16.46 1.20
C SER A 165 2.73 16.62 2.72
N GLY A 166 2.38 15.57 3.45
CA GLY A 166 2.60 15.43 4.88
C GLY A 166 3.17 14.07 5.21
N MET A 167 3.86 13.95 6.33
CA MET A 167 4.37 12.69 6.85
C MET A 167 3.75 12.45 8.22
N ILE A 168 3.04 11.33 8.34
CA ILE A 168 2.33 10.94 9.56
C ILE A 168 3.15 9.83 10.23
N PRO A 169 3.55 10.02 11.51
CA PRO A 169 4.19 8.95 12.28
C PRO A 169 3.16 7.86 12.60
N ALA A 170 3.52 6.60 12.38
CA ALA A 170 2.62 5.46 12.56
C ALA A 170 3.36 4.28 13.22
N GLY A 171 3.72 4.43 14.49
CA GLY A 171 4.53 3.44 15.22
C GLY A 171 6.00 3.53 14.82
N ASP A 172 6.56 2.44 14.32
CA ASP A 172 7.95 2.34 13.87
C ASP A 172 8.17 2.79 12.41
N ARG A 173 7.14 3.36 11.79
CA ARG A 173 7.15 3.76 10.38
C ARG A 173 6.54 5.13 10.15
N TRP A 174 6.79 5.63 8.95
CA TRP A 174 6.19 6.85 8.43
C TRP A 174 5.23 6.54 7.29
N ILE A 175 4.15 7.30 7.21
CA ILE A 175 3.17 7.25 6.12
C ILE A 175 3.17 8.61 5.42
N ALA A 176 3.51 8.61 4.14
CA ALA A 176 3.38 9.79 3.30
C ALA A 176 1.90 10.02 2.94
N LEU A 177 1.42 11.24 3.20
CA LEU A 177 0.12 11.71 2.78
C LEU A 177 0.24 12.31 1.38
N GLY A 178 -0.25 11.58 0.37
CA GLY A 178 -0.43 12.12 -0.98
C GLY A 178 -1.47 13.23 -0.96
N SER A 179 -1.18 14.38 -1.59
CA SER A 179 -2.12 15.50 -1.66
C SER A 179 -1.89 16.37 -2.89
N GLU A 180 -2.96 17.02 -3.33
CA GLU A 180 -2.94 18.06 -4.37
C GLU A 180 -2.96 19.47 -3.75
N GLY A 181 -2.29 19.62 -2.59
CA GLY A 181 -2.36 20.83 -1.78
C GLY A 181 -1.84 22.09 -2.47
N GLY A 182 -1.08 21.98 -3.56
CA GLY A 182 -0.67 23.12 -4.37
C GLY A 182 -1.81 23.76 -5.17
N HIS A 183 -2.89 23.01 -5.41
CA HIS A 183 -4.04 23.47 -6.21
C HIS A 183 -5.12 24.18 -5.39
N VAL A 184 -4.96 24.28 -4.06
CA VAL A 184 -5.86 25.06 -3.19
C VAL A 184 -5.83 26.53 -3.57
N SER A 185 -6.94 27.24 -3.33
CA SER A 185 -7.07 28.66 -3.63
C SER A 185 -5.99 29.49 -2.94
N PHE A 186 -5.44 30.45 -3.67
CA PHE A 186 -4.57 31.46 -3.10
C PHE A 186 -5.36 32.40 -2.17
N ALA A 187 -4.81 32.71 -1.00
CA ALA A 187 -5.38 33.64 -0.03
C ALA A 187 -4.40 34.82 0.16
N PRO A 188 -4.63 35.96 -0.51
CA PRO A 188 -3.75 37.13 -0.39
C PRO A 188 -3.83 37.70 1.02
N CYS A 189 -2.71 38.18 1.57
CA CYS A 189 -2.73 38.84 2.87
C CYS A 189 -2.12 40.25 2.92
N ASP A 190 -1.79 40.84 1.77
CA ASP A 190 -1.52 42.27 1.66
C ASP A 190 -2.01 42.82 0.30
N GLN A 191 -1.95 44.15 0.13
CA GLN A 191 -2.38 44.80 -1.12
C GLN A 191 -1.51 44.39 -2.32
N ARG A 192 -0.22 44.15 -2.12
CA ARG A 192 0.71 43.72 -3.19
C ARG A 192 0.27 42.37 -3.75
N GLU A 193 -0.08 41.44 -2.89
CA GLU A 193 -0.63 40.13 -3.25
C GLU A 193 -2.02 40.22 -3.89
N MET A 194 -2.86 41.18 -3.47
CA MET A 194 -4.14 41.47 -4.12
C MET A 194 -3.97 41.99 -5.56
N ASP A 195 -2.98 42.83 -5.81
CA ASP A 195 -2.67 43.34 -7.15
C ASP A 195 -2.20 42.18 -8.06
N VAL A 196 -1.33 41.31 -7.54
CA VAL A 196 -0.88 40.09 -8.24
C VAL A 196 -2.05 39.16 -8.55
N LEU A 197 -2.96 38.93 -7.60
CA LEU A 197 -4.15 38.11 -7.81
C LEU A 197 -5.08 38.72 -8.87
N SER A 198 -5.30 40.03 -8.81
CA SER A 198 -6.12 40.76 -9.79
C SER A 198 -5.54 40.66 -11.20
N TYR A 199 -4.22 40.72 -11.33
CA TYR A 199 -3.53 40.48 -12.59
C TYR A 199 -3.74 39.02 -13.07
N ALA A 200 -3.54 38.03 -12.18
CA ALA A 200 -3.69 36.61 -12.50
C ALA A 200 -5.09 36.25 -13.01
N TRP A 201 -6.14 36.86 -12.46
CA TRP A 201 -7.54 36.63 -12.85
C TRP A 201 -7.89 37.08 -14.27
N ARG A 202 -7.07 37.93 -14.90
CA ARG A 202 -7.25 38.30 -16.30
C ARG A 202 -7.03 37.12 -17.24
N GLU A 203 -6.16 36.18 -16.86
CA GLU A 203 -5.77 35.03 -17.69
C GLU A 203 -6.37 33.69 -17.20
N ARG A 204 -6.88 33.65 -15.96
CA ARG A 204 -7.25 32.40 -15.26
C ARG A 204 -8.52 32.56 -14.44
N THR A 205 -9.39 31.55 -14.50
CA THR A 205 -10.60 31.49 -13.67
C THR A 205 -10.32 31.04 -12.22
N HIS A 206 -9.28 30.24 -12.02
CA HIS A 206 -8.82 29.77 -10.70
C HIS A 206 -7.34 30.10 -10.51
N VAL A 207 -7.01 30.72 -9.38
CA VAL A 207 -5.64 31.06 -8.98
C VAL A 207 -5.31 30.27 -7.72
N SER A 208 -4.60 29.16 -7.90
CA SER A 208 -4.13 28.32 -6.80
C SER A 208 -2.82 28.85 -6.21
N ALA A 209 -2.42 28.32 -5.06
CA ALA A 209 -1.09 28.58 -4.49
C ALA A 209 0.03 28.25 -5.50
N GLU A 210 -0.08 27.15 -6.25
CA GLU A 210 0.87 26.77 -7.32
C GLU A 210 1.03 27.85 -8.39
N ARG A 211 -0.05 28.55 -8.75
CA ARG A 211 -0.01 29.57 -9.80
C ARG A 211 0.88 30.75 -9.44
N LEU A 212 1.27 30.89 -8.18
CA LEU A 212 2.13 31.96 -7.68
C LEU A 212 3.44 31.42 -7.06
N ALA A 213 3.39 30.31 -6.31
CA ALA A 213 4.55 29.69 -5.66
C ALA A 213 5.20 28.57 -6.51
N SER A 214 5.42 28.84 -7.80
CA SER A 214 6.17 28.00 -8.74
C SER A 214 7.05 28.86 -9.64
N GLY A 215 7.89 28.26 -10.50
CA GLY A 215 8.71 29.01 -11.45
C GLY A 215 7.88 29.88 -12.39
N ARG A 216 6.82 29.30 -12.97
CA ARG A 216 5.84 30.06 -13.77
C ARG A 216 5.07 31.09 -12.95
N GLY A 217 4.85 30.80 -11.66
CA GLY A 217 4.24 31.76 -10.74
C GLY A 217 5.13 32.98 -10.49
N LEU A 218 6.45 32.79 -10.34
CA LEU A 218 7.40 33.88 -10.22
C LEU A 218 7.41 34.80 -11.46
N GLU A 219 7.31 34.22 -12.65
CA GLU A 219 7.19 34.97 -13.91
C GLU A 219 5.88 35.79 -13.97
N LEU A 220 4.79 35.24 -13.44
CA LEU A 220 3.52 35.97 -13.32
C LEU A 220 3.63 37.12 -12.31
N ILE A 221 4.19 36.86 -11.12
CA ILE A 221 4.42 37.88 -10.08
C ILE A 221 5.25 39.03 -10.66
N TYR A 222 6.35 38.73 -11.36
CA TYR A 222 7.18 39.75 -11.99
C TYR A 222 6.41 40.64 -12.97
N ARG A 223 5.59 40.05 -13.85
CA ARG A 223 4.76 40.82 -14.80
C ARG A 223 3.76 41.71 -14.09
N ALA A 224 3.06 41.17 -13.09
CA ALA A 224 2.09 41.93 -12.31
C ALA A 224 2.73 43.10 -11.55
N LEU A 225 3.91 42.90 -10.94
CA LEU A 225 4.63 43.95 -10.23
C LEU A 225 5.27 44.97 -11.17
N SER A 226 5.65 44.57 -12.39
CA SER A 226 6.14 45.50 -13.42
C SER A 226 5.03 46.44 -13.89
N GLU A 227 3.82 45.93 -14.13
CA GLU A 227 2.64 46.76 -14.42
C GLU A 227 2.34 47.72 -13.26
N ARG A 228 2.37 47.22 -12.02
CA ARG A 228 2.17 48.03 -10.82
C ARG A 228 3.21 49.14 -10.65
N ALA A 229 4.45 48.90 -11.07
CA ALA A 229 5.52 49.89 -11.08
C ALA A 229 5.42 50.91 -12.24
N GLY A 230 4.37 50.86 -13.06
CA GLY A 230 4.16 51.75 -14.19
C GLY A 230 4.91 51.34 -15.47
N ALA A 231 5.37 50.09 -15.55
CA ALA A 231 6.08 49.53 -16.70
C ALA A 231 5.32 48.30 -17.27
N PRO A 232 4.09 48.46 -17.79
CA PRO A 232 3.29 47.35 -18.32
C PRO A 232 3.95 46.65 -19.53
N ASP A 233 4.81 47.36 -20.27
CA ASP A 233 5.52 46.86 -21.45
C ASP A 233 6.91 46.27 -21.11
N ALA A 234 7.19 46.01 -19.83
CA ALA A 234 8.44 45.37 -19.42
C ALA A 234 8.61 44.01 -20.11
N ALA A 235 9.81 43.75 -20.63
CA ALA A 235 10.11 42.50 -21.32
C ALA A 235 9.88 41.30 -20.38
N PRO A 236 9.20 40.23 -20.82
CA PRO A 236 8.99 39.06 -19.99
C PRO A 236 10.33 38.40 -19.67
N LEU A 237 10.55 38.08 -18.39
CA LEU A 237 11.74 37.40 -17.91
C LEU A 237 11.37 35.98 -17.47
N ALA A 238 12.26 35.02 -17.74
CA ALA A 238 12.14 33.67 -17.21
C ALA A 238 12.50 33.62 -15.71
N ALA A 239 11.96 32.65 -14.97
CA ALA A 239 12.18 32.51 -13.53
C ALA A 239 13.67 32.51 -13.12
N ALA A 240 14.53 31.88 -13.92
CA ALA A 240 15.98 31.86 -13.69
C ALA A 240 16.62 33.24 -13.82
N GLU A 241 16.16 34.05 -14.78
CA GLU A 241 16.68 35.40 -14.99
C GLU A 241 16.17 36.38 -13.92
N ILE A 242 14.90 36.27 -13.53
CA ILE A 242 14.34 37.02 -12.38
C ILE A 242 15.17 36.72 -11.13
N THR A 243 15.47 35.45 -10.88
CA THR A 243 16.29 35.00 -9.74
C THR A 243 17.70 35.59 -9.79
N SER A 244 18.37 35.52 -10.95
CA SER A 244 19.73 36.06 -11.13
C SER A 244 19.77 37.57 -10.86
N ARG A 245 18.84 38.32 -11.48
CA ARG A 245 18.76 39.78 -11.34
C ARG A 245 18.32 40.25 -9.95
N ALA A 246 17.66 39.39 -9.19
CA ALA A 246 17.35 39.64 -7.78
C ALA A 246 18.57 39.40 -6.87
N LEU A 247 19.34 38.34 -7.13
CA LEU A 247 20.53 38.00 -6.35
C LEU A 247 21.66 39.03 -6.52
N ASP A 248 21.84 39.58 -7.72
CA ASP A 248 22.84 40.64 -7.98
C ASP A 248 22.33 42.06 -7.66
N GLY A 249 21.04 42.21 -7.34
CA GLY A 249 20.42 43.50 -7.03
C GLY A 249 20.26 44.44 -8.23
N SER A 250 20.43 43.96 -9.47
CA SER A 250 20.34 44.79 -10.69
C SER A 250 18.92 45.18 -11.08
N CYS A 251 17.90 44.54 -10.50
CA CYS A 251 16.49 44.75 -10.85
C CYS A 251 15.61 44.82 -9.59
N ALA A 252 15.16 46.03 -9.24
CA ALA A 252 14.32 46.26 -8.06
C ALA A 252 13.00 45.45 -8.09
N VAL A 253 12.33 45.39 -9.24
CA VAL A 253 11.09 44.59 -9.41
C VAL A 253 11.36 43.10 -9.27
N CYS A 254 12.55 42.62 -9.67
CA CYS A 254 12.93 41.23 -9.53
C CYS A 254 13.18 40.87 -8.05
N VAL A 255 13.84 41.75 -7.29
CA VAL A 255 13.99 41.62 -5.83
C VAL A 255 12.63 41.58 -5.16
N GLU A 256 11.73 42.48 -5.55
CA GLU A 256 10.37 42.53 -5.02
C GLU A 256 9.56 41.28 -5.37
N ALA A 257 9.68 40.77 -6.60
CA ALA A 257 9.01 39.55 -7.04
C ALA A 257 9.48 38.32 -6.25
N ILE A 258 10.78 38.22 -5.96
CA ILE A 258 11.31 37.15 -5.10
C ILE A 258 10.78 37.27 -3.67
N ASP A 259 10.76 38.46 -3.08
CA ASP A 259 10.19 38.64 -1.73
C ASP A 259 8.69 38.30 -1.69
N CYS A 260 7.92 38.73 -2.70
CA CYS A 260 6.50 38.39 -2.83
C CYS A 260 6.28 36.87 -2.98
N PHE A 261 7.07 36.21 -3.82
CA PHE A 261 7.07 34.75 -3.95
C PHE A 261 7.36 34.06 -2.61
N CYS A 262 8.40 34.51 -1.89
CA CYS A 262 8.76 33.96 -0.59
C CYS A 262 7.68 34.21 0.47
N ALA A 263 7.02 35.37 0.44
CA ALA A 263 5.91 35.72 1.32
C ALA A 263 4.72 34.78 1.12
N ILE A 264 4.33 34.57 -0.14
CA ILE A 264 3.23 33.66 -0.53
C ILE A 264 3.56 32.23 -0.11
N LEU A 265 4.79 31.77 -0.36
CA LEU A 265 5.24 30.44 0.06
C LEU A 265 5.24 30.30 1.59
N GLY A 266 5.61 31.35 2.33
CA GLY A 266 5.55 31.40 3.80
C GLY A 266 4.11 31.27 4.30
N SER A 267 3.18 32.02 3.72
CA SER A 267 1.75 31.92 4.06
C SER A 267 1.15 30.55 3.74
N ALA A 268 1.53 29.94 2.61
CA ALA A 268 1.13 28.58 2.25
C ALA A 268 1.70 27.53 3.22
N ALA A 269 2.97 27.65 3.58
CA ALA A 269 3.61 26.79 4.58
C ALA A 269 2.97 26.91 5.97
N GLY A 270 2.64 28.13 6.40
CA GLY A 270 1.95 28.36 7.68
C GLY A 270 0.54 27.77 7.70
N ASN A 271 -0.19 27.90 6.58
CA ASN A 271 -1.49 27.24 6.42
C ASN A 271 -1.36 25.71 6.52
N LEU A 272 -0.40 25.11 5.81
CA LEU A 272 -0.17 23.67 5.87
C LEU A 272 0.18 23.20 7.29
N ALA A 273 1.04 23.94 8.00
CA ALA A 273 1.42 23.64 9.37
C ALA A 273 0.22 23.59 10.30
N MET A 274 -0.71 24.55 10.17
CA MET A 274 -1.95 24.57 10.95
C MET A 274 -2.90 23.45 10.54
N THR A 275 -3.08 23.20 9.23
CA THR A 275 -3.99 22.17 8.72
C THR A 275 -3.59 20.77 9.17
N LEU A 276 -2.29 20.47 9.20
CA LEU A 276 -1.78 19.15 9.56
C LEU A 276 -1.41 19.01 11.04
N GLY A 277 -1.27 20.12 11.78
CA GLY A 277 -0.63 20.10 13.10
C GLY A 277 0.84 19.67 13.01
N ALA A 278 1.58 20.22 12.05
CA ALA A 278 2.92 19.76 11.65
C ALA A 278 4.04 20.13 12.66
N LEU A 279 3.93 19.69 13.90
CA LEU A 279 4.87 20.01 14.99
C LEU A 279 6.26 19.38 14.81
N GLY A 280 6.40 18.39 13.91
CA GLY A 280 7.70 17.85 13.49
C GLY A 280 8.47 18.80 12.56
N GLY A 281 7.81 19.85 12.07
CA GLY A 281 8.37 20.90 11.22
C GLY A 281 7.77 20.93 9.82
N ILE A 282 8.04 22.03 9.12
CA ILE A 282 7.75 22.17 7.69
C ILE A 282 9.04 22.15 6.89
N TYR A 283 9.08 21.34 5.84
CA TYR A 283 10.22 21.23 4.94
C TYR A 283 9.87 21.85 3.61
N ILE A 284 10.82 22.60 3.07
CA ILE A 284 10.75 23.29 1.79
C ILE A 284 11.75 22.61 0.86
N GLY A 285 11.21 21.85 -0.09
CA GLY A 285 11.95 21.24 -1.19
C GLY A 285 11.78 22.02 -2.50
N GLY A 286 12.07 21.33 -3.61
CA GLY A 286 11.98 21.90 -4.95
C GLY A 286 13.25 22.65 -5.38
N GLY A 287 13.33 22.99 -6.66
CA GLY A 287 14.56 23.49 -7.28
C GLY A 287 14.79 24.99 -7.17
N ILE A 288 13.77 25.78 -6.80
CA ILE A 288 13.85 27.25 -6.79
C ILE A 288 14.46 27.74 -5.47
N VAL A 289 13.87 27.36 -4.34
CA VAL A 289 14.24 27.88 -3.02
C VAL A 289 15.71 27.64 -2.66
N PRO A 290 16.30 26.44 -2.89
CA PRO A 290 17.73 26.23 -2.60
C PRO A 290 18.66 27.17 -3.37
N ARG A 291 18.28 27.63 -4.57
CA ARG A 291 19.10 28.54 -5.39
C ARG A 291 19.08 29.98 -4.88
N LEU A 292 18.07 30.35 -4.08
CA LEU A 292 17.98 31.68 -3.48
C LEU A 292 18.98 31.85 -2.32
N GLY A 293 19.45 30.76 -1.72
CA GLY A 293 20.43 30.78 -0.64
C GLY A 293 20.06 31.75 0.49
N ALA A 294 20.98 32.66 0.83
CA ALA A 294 20.79 33.65 1.89
C ALA A 294 19.60 34.60 1.64
N LEU A 295 19.24 34.88 0.38
CA LEU A 295 18.11 35.74 0.05
C LEU A 295 16.79 35.17 0.57
N PHE A 296 16.63 33.84 0.57
CA PHE A 296 15.43 33.20 1.13
C PHE A 296 15.34 33.41 2.64
N ALA A 297 16.45 33.25 3.37
CA ALA A 297 16.49 33.43 4.82
C ALA A 297 16.21 34.89 5.24
N GLN A 298 16.56 35.86 4.39
CA GLN A 298 16.33 37.30 4.61
C GLN A 298 14.96 37.78 4.12
N SER A 299 14.26 36.97 3.35
CA SER A 299 12.95 37.31 2.78
C SER A 299 11.83 37.33 3.82
N SER A 300 10.65 37.78 3.39
CA SER A 300 9.43 37.75 4.19
C SER A 300 8.90 36.34 4.52
N PHE A 301 9.52 35.25 4.03
CA PHE A 301 9.03 33.87 4.23
C PHE A 301 8.68 33.56 5.69
N ARG A 302 9.63 33.73 6.63
CA ARG A 302 9.40 33.32 8.03
C ARG A 302 8.36 34.19 8.71
N ARG A 303 8.40 35.50 8.49
CA ARG A 303 7.39 36.43 9.01
C ARG A 303 5.99 36.01 8.56
N ARG A 304 5.84 35.68 7.28
CA ARG A 304 4.55 35.30 6.66
C ARG A 304 4.09 33.90 7.05
N PHE A 305 5.02 33.02 7.38
CA PHE A 305 4.72 31.74 8.02
C PHE A 305 4.03 31.95 9.37
N GLU A 306 4.59 32.81 10.22
CA GLU A 306 4.10 33.04 11.58
C GLU A 306 2.87 33.96 11.65
N GLU A 307 2.61 34.80 10.64
CA GLU A 307 1.54 35.81 10.66
C GLU A 307 0.12 35.19 10.56
N LYS A 308 -0.34 34.60 11.67
CA LYS A 308 -1.66 33.93 11.83
C LYS A 308 -2.44 34.45 13.03
N GLY A 309 -2.25 35.73 13.36
CA GLY A 309 -2.97 36.42 14.43
C GLY A 309 -2.76 35.77 15.80
N ARG A 310 -3.83 35.36 16.47
CA ARG A 310 -3.74 34.71 17.80
C ARG A 310 -2.97 33.37 17.81
N LEU A 311 -2.72 32.80 16.63
CA LEU A 311 -1.96 31.54 16.48
C LEU A 311 -0.51 31.76 16.05
N SER A 312 -0.01 33.01 16.05
CA SER A 312 1.38 33.29 15.71
C SER A 312 2.36 32.57 16.65
N ASP A 313 2.10 32.58 17.96
CA ASP A 313 2.95 31.88 18.94
C ASP A 313 2.99 30.36 18.70
N TYR A 314 1.86 29.78 18.31
CA TYR A 314 1.78 28.36 17.96
C TYR A 314 2.72 28.03 16.78
N LEU A 315 2.74 28.85 15.74
CA LEU A 315 3.62 28.65 14.58
C LEU A 315 5.08 29.04 14.86
N ALA A 316 5.34 30.00 15.73
CA ALA A 316 6.70 30.38 16.14
C ALA A 316 7.49 29.18 16.70
N HIS A 317 6.81 28.22 17.33
CA HIS A 317 7.42 27.00 17.84
C HIS A 317 7.70 25.93 16.77
N ILE A 318 7.07 26.00 15.59
CA ILE A 318 7.24 25.03 14.51
C ILE A 318 8.46 25.44 13.67
N PRO A 319 9.49 24.58 13.56
CA PRO A 319 10.64 24.89 12.73
C PRO A 319 10.31 24.74 11.25
N THR A 320 10.94 25.59 10.43
CA THR A 320 10.92 25.44 8.98
C THR A 320 12.32 25.13 8.45
N TYR A 321 12.43 24.22 7.48
CA TYR A 321 13.70 23.75 6.95
C TYR A 321 13.73 23.82 5.43
N VAL A 322 14.80 24.34 4.84
CA VAL A 322 15.09 24.19 3.41
C VAL A 322 15.91 22.91 3.24
N ILE A 323 15.49 22.03 2.34
CA ILE A 323 16.22 20.80 2.03
C ILE A 323 17.46 21.16 1.20
N THR A 324 18.65 20.88 1.72
CA THR A 324 19.94 21.13 1.06
C THR A 324 20.65 19.84 0.63
N ALA A 325 20.07 18.69 0.93
CA ALA A 325 20.54 17.41 0.42
C ALA A 325 20.68 17.43 -1.11
N GLU A 326 21.76 16.85 -1.63
CA GLU A 326 22.02 16.77 -3.07
C GLU A 326 21.06 15.80 -3.78
N LEU A 327 20.74 14.69 -3.12
CA LEU A 327 19.98 13.56 -3.67
C LEU A 327 18.84 13.12 -2.73
N PRO A 328 17.95 14.04 -2.28
CA PRO A 328 16.96 13.73 -1.24
C PRO A 328 15.94 12.69 -1.72
N THR A 329 15.50 12.76 -2.97
CA THR A 329 14.56 11.80 -3.54
C THR A 329 15.10 10.38 -3.42
N PHE A 330 16.40 10.16 -3.68
CA PHE A 330 17.01 8.83 -3.57
C PHE A 330 17.05 8.30 -2.13
N VAL A 331 17.25 9.17 -1.13
CA VAL A 331 17.13 8.80 0.30
C VAL A 331 15.73 8.26 0.58
N GLY A 332 14.70 8.94 0.10
CA GLY A 332 13.32 8.54 0.32
C GLY A 332 12.90 7.29 -0.45
N ILE A 333 13.23 7.17 -1.74
CA ILE A 333 12.96 5.95 -2.51
C ILE A 333 13.68 4.75 -1.89
N GLY A 334 14.95 4.93 -1.49
CA GLY A 334 15.73 3.89 -0.80
C GLY A 334 15.06 3.44 0.49
N ALA A 335 14.53 4.38 1.29
CA ALA A 335 13.76 4.07 2.50
C ALA A 335 12.46 3.30 2.20
N ILE A 336 11.70 3.71 1.17
CA ILE A 336 10.48 3.00 0.76
C ILE A 336 10.80 1.57 0.30
N LEU A 337 11.83 1.41 -0.54
CA LEU A 337 12.26 0.10 -1.01
C LEU A 337 12.73 -0.77 0.16
N ALA A 338 13.54 -0.23 1.07
CA ALA A 338 13.98 -0.93 2.26
C ALA A 338 12.81 -1.36 3.14
N GLN A 339 11.77 -0.53 3.30
CA GLN A 339 10.56 -0.88 4.04
C GLN A 339 9.76 -1.99 3.33
N LYS A 340 9.58 -1.90 2.01
CA LYS A 340 8.88 -2.94 1.23
C LYS A 340 9.63 -4.27 1.27
N LEU A 341 10.95 -4.23 1.15
CA LEU A 341 11.79 -5.40 1.33
C LEU A 341 11.66 -5.91 2.76
N LYS A 342 11.80 -5.08 3.80
CA LYS A 342 11.58 -5.51 5.19
C LYS A 342 10.21 -6.14 5.41
N LEU A 343 9.13 -5.66 4.79
CA LEU A 343 7.80 -6.28 4.88
C LEU A 343 7.74 -7.63 4.16
N ALA A 344 8.34 -7.73 2.97
CA ALA A 344 8.50 -9.00 2.26
C ALA A 344 9.40 -10.00 3.01
N HIS A 345 10.39 -9.51 3.77
CA HIS A 345 11.34 -10.29 4.55
C HIS A 345 10.83 -10.61 5.97
N ALA A 346 10.00 -9.76 6.57
CA ALA A 346 9.31 -9.99 7.84
C ALA A 346 8.36 -11.18 7.71
N GLY A 347 7.80 -11.33 6.52
CA GLY A 347 7.17 -12.56 6.09
C GLY A 347 8.04 -13.35 5.14
N ALA A 348 9.37 -13.58 5.36
CA ALA A 348 10.21 -14.62 4.71
C ALA A 348 11.57 -14.94 5.39
N PRO A 349 11.73 -14.93 6.74
CA PRO A 349 13.04 -15.04 7.40
C PRO A 349 13.79 -16.36 7.10
N MET A 350 13.08 -17.41 6.70
CA MET A 350 13.67 -18.71 6.39
C MET A 350 14.32 -18.76 5.00
N LEU A 351 13.72 -18.13 3.98
CA LEU A 351 14.28 -18.12 2.63
C LEU A 351 15.61 -17.37 2.59
N GLU A 352 15.70 -16.29 3.35
CA GLU A 352 16.92 -15.49 3.41
C GLU A 352 18.03 -16.20 4.19
N LYS A 353 17.71 -16.90 5.29
CA LYS A 353 18.66 -17.79 5.96
C LYS A 353 19.21 -18.86 5.01
N ILE A 354 18.39 -19.41 4.12
CA ILE A 354 18.83 -20.37 3.10
C ILE A 354 19.83 -19.71 2.13
N ARG A 355 19.52 -18.51 1.64
CA ARG A 355 20.42 -17.78 0.72
C ARG A 355 21.76 -17.43 1.37
N GLN A 356 21.73 -16.93 2.61
CA GLN A 356 22.93 -16.54 3.36
C GLN A 356 23.80 -17.74 3.77
N ALA A 357 23.18 -18.87 4.10
CA ALA A 357 23.92 -20.07 4.50
C ALA A 357 24.44 -20.88 3.29
N ARG A 358 23.99 -20.57 2.06
CA ARG A 358 24.32 -21.32 0.84
C ARG A 358 25.83 -21.46 0.60
N ASP A 359 26.60 -20.39 0.81
CA ASP A 359 28.05 -20.40 0.58
C ASP A 359 28.82 -21.23 1.63
N ARG A 360 28.17 -21.57 2.75
CA ARG A 360 28.74 -22.34 3.87
C ARG A 360 28.24 -23.79 3.90
N MET A 361 27.32 -24.15 3.01
CA MET A 361 26.70 -25.48 2.94
C MET A 361 27.54 -26.47 2.14
N SER A 362 27.39 -27.76 2.44
CA SER A 362 27.99 -28.82 1.61
C SER A 362 27.33 -28.90 0.23
N PRO A 363 28.01 -29.46 -0.80
CA PRO A 363 27.45 -29.56 -2.16
C PRO A 363 26.09 -30.25 -2.24
N SER A 364 25.83 -31.22 -1.35
CA SER A 364 24.56 -31.93 -1.26
C SER A 364 23.47 -31.10 -0.56
N GLU A 365 23.83 -30.23 0.38
CA GLU A 365 22.87 -29.30 1.00
C GLU A 365 22.51 -28.15 0.07
N CYS A 366 23.47 -27.66 -0.75
CA CYS A 366 23.20 -26.66 -1.79
C CYS A 366 22.14 -27.13 -2.79
N LYS A 367 22.13 -28.42 -3.16
CA LYS A 367 21.06 -28.98 -4.01
C LYS A 367 19.67 -28.86 -3.40
N VAL A 368 19.57 -29.06 -2.07
CA VAL A 368 18.31 -28.89 -1.33
C VAL A 368 17.94 -27.40 -1.26
N ALA A 369 18.91 -26.54 -0.95
CA ALA A 369 18.71 -25.09 -0.91
C ALA A 369 18.21 -24.54 -2.26
N ASP A 370 18.87 -24.92 -3.36
CA ASP A 370 18.53 -24.50 -4.71
C ASP A 370 17.14 -24.97 -5.13
N TRP A 371 16.76 -26.19 -4.74
CA TRP A 371 15.42 -26.71 -5.01
C TRP A 371 14.36 -26.00 -4.17
N VAL A 372 14.60 -25.77 -2.87
CA VAL A 372 13.66 -25.03 -2.01
C VAL A 372 13.46 -23.58 -2.49
N LEU A 373 14.52 -22.92 -2.95
CA LEU A 373 14.46 -21.56 -3.49
C LEU A 373 13.71 -21.51 -4.83
N ARG A 374 13.74 -22.59 -5.62
CA ARG A 374 13.03 -22.69 -6.90
C ARG A 374 11.56 -23.10 -6.74
N GLU A 375 11.27 -24.00 -5.80
CA GLU A 375 9.97 -24.67 -5.64
C GLU A 375 9.40 -24.48 -4.22
N THR A 376 9.41 -23.24 -3.72
CA THR A 376 9.13 -22.96 -2.30
C THR A 376 7.77 -23.45 -1.82
N ASN A 377 6.71 -23.28 -2.62
CA ASN A 377 5.35 -23.71 -2.26
C ASN A 377 5.20 -25.24 -2.22
N ALA A 378 5.94 -25.96 -3.09
CA ALA A 378 5.90 -27.41 -3.14
C ALA A 378 6.52 -28.02 -1.87
N VAL A 379 7.57 -27.41 -1.34
CA VAL A 379 8.26 -27.87 -0.11
C VAL A 379 7.31 -27.92 1.08
N LEU A 380 6.36 -26.99 1.18
CA LEU A 380 5.40 -26.93 2.29
C LEU A 380 4.51 -28.17 2.36
N THR A 381 4.12 -28.72 1.21
CA THR A 381 3.13 -29.81 1.12
C THR A 381 3.76 -31.19 0.97
N LEU A 382 5.01 -31.29 0.48
CA LEU A 382 5.64 -32.57 0.15
C LEU A 382 6.30 -33.29 1.34
N PRO A 383 6.22 -34.62 1.46
CA PRO A 383 6.92 -35.38 2.50
C PRO A 383 8.45 -35.41 2.27
N ILE A 384 9.23 -35.69 3.32
CA ILE A 384 10.71 -35.64 3.26
C ILE A 384 11.32 -36.54 2.18
N ALA A 385 10.71 -37.71 1.94
CA ALA A 385 11.16 -38.65 0.92
C ALA A 385 11.08 -38.05 -0.49
N GLU A 386 10.02 -37.29 -0.76
CA GLU A 386 9.78 -36.65 -2.05
C GLU A 386 10.68 -35.42 -2.24
N ILE A 387 10.91 -34.65 -1.17
CA ILE A 387 11.86 -33.52 -1.18
C ILE A 387 13.28 -34.03 -1.48
N ALA A 388 13.68 -35.13 -0.85
CA ALA A 388 14.98 -35.75 -1.06
C ALA A 388 15.13 -36.23 -2.51
N LEU A 389 14.13 -36.95 -3.04
CA LEU A 389 14.10 -37.42 -4.42
C LEU A 389 14.20 -36.28 -5.43
N ARG A 390 13.36 -35.24 -5.29
CA ARG A 390 13.32 -34.10 -6.21
C ARG A 390 14.55 -33.19 -6.14
N SER A 391 15.19 -33.13 -4.97
CA SER A 391 16.45 -32.42 -4.77
C SER A 391 17.67 -33.27 -5.18
N GLY A 392 17.50 -34.55 -5.54
CA GLY A 392 18.57 -35.46 -5.92
C GLY A 392 19.52 -35.83 -4.76
N VAL A 393 18.98 -35.94 -3.54
CA VAL A 393 19.74 -36.22 -2.31
C VAL A 393 19.09 -37.30 -1.44
N SER A 394 19.77 -37.70 -0.36
CA SER A 394 19.22 -38.62 0.64
C SER A 394 18.34 -37.89 1.68
N GLN A 395 17.38 -38.58 2.30
CA GLN A 395 16.55 -37.99 3.37
C GLN A 395 17.39 -37.45 4.56
N PRO A 396 18.47 -38.13 5.01
CA PRO A 396 19.37 -37.58 6.00
C PRO A 396 20.03 -36.25 5.59
N THR A 397 20.25 -36.02 4.30
CA THR A 397 20.78 -34.75 3.76
C THR A 397 19.78 -33.61 3.95
N VAL A 398 18.49 -33.86 3.70
CA VAL A 398 17.42 -32.87 3.93
C VAL A 398 17.33 -32.49 5.42
N MET A 399 17.48 -33.47 6.32
CA MET A 399 17.55 -33.21 7.77
C MET A 399 18.83 -32.49 8.21
N ARG A 400 19.94 -32.70 7.49
CA ARG A 400 21.20 -32.00 7.74
C ARG A 400 21.10 -30.54 7.31
N PHE A 401 20.57 -30.28 6.13
CA PHE A 401 20.21 -28.94 5.63
C PHE A 401 19.34 -28.17 6.64
N CYS A 402 18.28 -28.79 7.18
CA CYS A 402 17.45 -28.18 8.22
C CYS A 402 18.28 -27.79 9.46
N ARG A 403 19.16 -28.68 9.94
CA ARG A 403 20.02 -28.39 11.10
C ARG A 403 21.05 -27.30 10.82
N SER A 404 21.62 -27.26 9.63
CA SER A 404 22.56 -26.23 9.18
C SER A 404 21.94 -24.82 9.17
N LEU A 405 20.61 -24.73 9.10
CA LEU A 405 19.83 -23.49 9.19
C LEU A 405 19.38 -23.14 10.64
N GLY A 406 19.76 -23.96 11.62
CA GLY A 406 19.37 -23.79 13.02
C GLY A 406 17.91 -24.13 13.32
N VAL A 407 17.29 -24.99 12.51
CA VAL A 407 15.92 -25.50 12.76
C VAL A 407 15.95 -26.98 13.17
N GLN A 408 15.01 -27.38 14.02
CA GLN A 408 15.08 -28.69 14.69
C GLN A 408 14.65 -29.87 13.79
N GLY A 409 14.10 -29.59 12.61
CA GLY A 409 13.73 -30.61 11.62
C GLY A 409 12.85 -30.06 10.50
N LEU A 410 12.38 -30.93 9.61
CA LEU A 410 11.61 -30.53 8.42
C LEU A 410 10.25 -29.87 8.77
N ALA A 411 9.59 -30.30 9.85
CA ALA A 411 8.31 -29.71 10.26
C ALA A 411 8.48 -28.25 10.74
N ASP A 412 9.47 -28.00 11.60
CA ASP A 412 9.86 -26.65 12.07
C ASP A 412 10.34 -25.77 10.92
N PHE A 413 11.10 -26.35 9.97
CA PHE A 413 11.50 -25.68 8.74
C PHE A 413 10.30 -25.22 7.90
N LYS A 414 9.34 -26.11 7.63
CA LYS A 414 8.13 -25.80 6.86
C LYS A 414 7.29 -24.71 7.51
N LEU A 415 7.15 -24.76 8.84
CA LEU A 415 6.36 -23.78 9.59
C LEU A 415 6.97 -22.37 9.46
N LYS A 416 8.29 -22.26 9.65
CA LYS A 416 9.05 -21.00 9.49
C LYS A 416 9.15 -20.51 8.04
N LEU A 417 9.08 -21.44 7.08
CA LEU A 417 9.00 -21.14 5.65
C LEU A 417 7.60 -20.64 5.26
N ALA A 418 6.54 -21.24 5.83
CA ALA A 418 5.14 -20.89 5.56
C ALA A 418 4.72 -19.53 6.16
N SER A 419 5.23 -19.19 7.36
CA SER A 419 5.12 -17.82 7.90
C SER A 419 5.78 -16.78 7.01
N GLY A 420 6.57 -17.27 6.05
CA GLY A 420 7.42 -16.56 5.15
C GLY A 420 6.91 -16.35 3.72
N LEU A 421 5.64 -16.61 3.42
CA LEU A 421 5.14 -16.58 2.03
C LEU A 421 3.82 -15.82 1.87
N THR A 422 3.20 -15.39 2.97
CA THR A 422 1.94 -14.62 2.98
C THR A 422 2.16 -13.13 2.75
N GLY A 423 3.05 -12.79 1.80
CA GLY A 423 3.60 -11.46 1.57
C GLY A 423 2.59 -10.31 1.58
N GLY A 424 2.93 -9.26 2.33
CA GLY A 424 2.65 -7.85 2.00
C GLY A 424 1.22 -7.35 1.92
N ALA A 425 0.18 -8.20 1.95
CA ALA A 425 -1.19 -7.76 2.08
C ALA A 425 -1.40 -7.30 3.54
N ILE A 426 -1.45 -5.97 3.72
CA ILE A 426 -1.85 -5.26 4.96
C ILE A 426 -1.68 -6.14 6.20
N THR A 427 -0.47 -6.19 6.76
CA THR A 427 -0.19 -6.89 8.01
C THR A 427 -0.89 -6.20 9.17
N VAL A 428 -2.18 -6.45 9.31
CA VAL A 428 -2.73 -6.70 10.62
C VAL A 428 -2.33 -8.15 10.90
N ALA A 429 -1.21 -8.33 11.60
CA ALA A 429 -0.66 -9.66 11.86
C ALA A 429 -1.72 -10.53 12.55
N HIS A 430 -1.78 -11.82 12.18
CA HIS A 430 -2.35 -12.83 13.08
C HIS A 430 -1.45 -12.88 14.32
N CYS A 431 -1.72 -12.02 15.29
CA CYS A 431 -1.00 -11.95 16.55
C CYS A 431 -1.45 -13.11 17.43
N HIS A 432 -0.50 -13.93 17.87
CA HIS A 432 -0.76 -14.91 18.91
C HIS A 432 -1.11 -14.16 20.21
N VAL A 433 -2.27 -14.49 20.77
CA VAL A 433 -2.66 -14.07 22.11
C VAL A 433 -1.88 -14.92 23.09
N GLU A 434 -1.05 -14.28 23.91
CA GLU A 434 -0.26 -14.92 24.95
C GLU A 434 -0.94 -14.72 26.32
N MET A 435 -0.75 -15.67 27.23
CA MET A 435 -1.28 -15.56 28.60
C MET A 435 -0.63 -14.41 29.40
N SER A 436 0.44 -13.83 28.87
CA SER A 436 1.17 -12.67 29.41
C SER A 436 0.77 -11.34 28.77
N ASP A 437 -0.18 -11.31 27.83
CA ASP A 437 -0.61 -10.06 27.20
C ASP A 437 -1.36 -9.15 28.18
N SER A 438 -1.13 -7.84 28.08
CA SER A 438 -1.98 -6.87 28.76
C SER A 438 -3.39 -6.84 28.17
N ASP A 439 -4.39 -6.36 28.92
CA ASP A 439 -5.78 -6.27 28.45
C ASP A 439 -5.91 -5.47 27.15
N ALA A 440 -5.12 -4.39 27.00
CA ALA A 440 -5.09 -3.57 25.80
C ALA A 440 -4.48 -4.31 24.59
N GLU A 441 -3.43 -5.11 24.81
CA GLU A 441 -2.82 -5.94 23.78
C GLU A 441 -3.74 -7.08 23.38
N LEU A 442 -4.40 -7.73 24.34
CA LEU A 442 -5.40 -8.76 24.10
C LEU A 442 -6.52 -8.24 23.18
N ALA A 443 -7.12 -7.08 23.51
CA ALA A 443 -8.17 -6.47 22.70
C ALA A 443 -7.68 -6.14 21.29
N ARG A 444 -6.50 -5.51 21.17
CA ARG A 444 -5.89 -5.16 19.88
C ARG A 444 -5.61 -6.40 19.03
N LYS A 445 -5.07 -7.47 19.62
CA LYS A 445 -4.73 -8.71 18.93
C LYS A 445 -5.99 -9.46 18.45
N VAL A 446 -7.02 -9.58 19.28
CA VAL A 446 -8.28 -10.25 18.90
C VAL A 446 -9.01 -9.52 17.78
N LEU A 447 -9.14 -8.19 17.89
CA LEU A 447 -9.77 -7.36 16.85
C LEU A 447 -8.94 -7.37 15.57
N GLY A 448 -7.62 -7.24 15.70
CA GLY A 448 -6.70 -7.31 14.58
C GLY A 448 -6.86 -8.62 13.79
N ASN A 449 -6.74 -9.76 14.46
CA ASN A 449 -6.87 -11.08 13.83
C ASN A 449 -8.20 -11.27 13.09
N SER A 450 -9.29 -10.73 13.65
CA SER A 450 -10.62 -10.79 13.04
C SER A 450 -10.69 -9.92 11.79
N ALA A 451 -10.15 -8.70 11.83
CA ALA A 451 -10.10 -7.80 10.69
C ALA A 451 -9.23 -8.35 9.54
N SER A 452 -8.08 -8.93 9.85
CA SER A 452 -7.20 -9.57 8.86
C SER A 452 -7.88 -10.72 8.16
N ALA A 453 -8.55 -11.58 8.93
CA ALA A 453 -9.27 -12.73 8.40
C ALA A 453 -10.40 -12.29 7.46
N ALA A 454 -11.11 -11.21 7.80
CA ALA A 454 -12.17 -10.65 6.96
C ALA A 454 -11.62 -10.06 5.64
N LEU A 455 -10.50 -9.33 5.70
CA LEU A 455 -9.83 -8.81 4.50
C LEU A 455 -9.31 -9.94 3.60
N ALA A 456 -8.71 -10.98 4.19
CA ALA A 456 -8.27 -12.16 3.44
C ALA A 456 -9.45 -12.88 2.77
N LEU A 457 -10.60 -12.99 3.46
CA LEU A 457 -11.82 -13.55 2.87
C LEU A 457 -12.29 -12.73 1.66
N ARG A 458 -12.28 -11.39 1.75
CA ARG A 458 -12.64 -10.50 0.62
C ARG A 458 -11.77 -10.78 -0.59
N ASP A 459 -10.46 -10.91 -0.39
CA ASP A 459 -9.50 -11.05 -1.49
C ASP A 459 -9.51 -12.46 -2.11
N MET A 460 -9.91 -13.49 -1.34
CA MET A 460 -10.00 -14.89 -1.80
C MET A 460 -11.40 -15.32 -2.26
N LEU A 461 -12.40 -14.43 -2.20
CA LEU A 461 -13.79 -14.78 -2.47
C LEU A 461 -14.00 -15.10 -3.96
N ASP A 462 -14.44 -16.33 -4.26
CA ASP A 462 -14.85 -16.70 -5.62
C ASP A 462 -16.23 -16.10 -5.94
N ILE A 463 -16.22 -15.02 -6.72
CA ILE A 463 -17.42 -14.31 -7.15
C ILE A 463 -18.34 -15.20 -8.01
N ARG A 464 -17.79 -16.15 -8.78
CA ARG A 464 -18.60 -17.08 -9.59
C ARG A 464 -19.34 -18.06 -8.70
N ALA A 465 -18.65 -18.65 -7.72
CA ALA A 465 -19.27 -19.54 -6.76
C ALA A 465 -20.32 -18.82 -5.90
N LEU A 466 -20.03 -17.58 -5.48
CA LEU A 466 -20.99 -16.73 -4.76
C LEU A 466 -22.26 -16.47 -5.59
N THR A 467 -22.09 -16.10 -6.85
CA THR A 467 -23.22 -15.85 -7.76
C THR A 467 -24.05 -17.11 -7.95
N ALA A 468 -23.40 -18.27 -8.16
CA ALA A 468 -24.08 -19.56 -8.28
C ALA A 468 -24.83 -19.95 -7.01
N ALA A 469 -24.28 -19.65 -5.82
CA ALA A 469 -24.92 -19.91 -4.54
C ALA A 469 -26.19 -19.06 -4.36
N ILE A 470 -26.14 -17.77 -4.72
CA ILE A 470 -27.30 -16.87 -4.66
C ILE A 470 -28.41 -17.35 -5.60
N GLU A 471 -28.07 -17.72 -6.85
CA GLU A 471 -29.06 -18.23 -7.80
C GLU A 471 -29.67 -19.57 -7.35
N LEU A 472 -28.85 -20.44 -6.75
CA LEU A 472 -29.30 -21.73 -6.23
C LEU A 472 -30.30 -21.54 -5.09
N LEU A 473 -30.02 -20.64 -4.14
CA LEU A 473 -30.91 -20.35 -3.01
C LEU A 473 -32.19 -19.64 -3.46
N ARG A 474 -32.13 -18.78 -4.48
CA ARG A 474 -33.29 -18.04 -4.98
C ARG A 474 -34.36 -18.97 -5.60
N HIS A 475 -33.94 -19.96 -6.36
CA HIS A 475 -34.84 -20.90 -7.04
C HIS A 475 -35.19 -22.13 -6.20
N ALA A 476 -34.78 -22.16 -4.93
CA ALA A 476 -35.06 -23.27 -4.04
C ALA A 476 -36.54 -23.27 -3.63
N ASN A 477 -37.20 -24.42 -3.76
CA ASN A 477 -38.55 -24.60 -3.20
C ASN A 477 -38.52 -24.54 -1.66
N ARG A 478 -37.46 -25.12 -1.10
CA ARG A 478 -37.14 -25.16 0.32
C ARG A 478 -35.63 -25.25 0.51
N VAL A 479 -35.13 -24.59 1.56
CA VAL A 479 -33.74 -24.66 1.99
C VAL A 479 -33.65 -25.40 3.32
N GLU A 480 -32.93 -26.52 3.36
CA GLU A 480 -32.63 -27.26 4.59
C GLU A 480 -31.21 -26.96 5.03
N LEU A 481 -31.04 -26.51 6.28
CA LEU A 481 -29.72 -26.21 6.81
C LEU A 481 -29.16 -27.40 7.58
N PHE A 482 -27.89 -27.74 7.31
CA PHE A 482 -27.17 -28.80 8.00
C PHE A 482 -25.88 -28.26 8.61
N SER A 483 -25.75 -28.41 9.92
CA SER A 483 -24.54 -28.07 10.67
C SER A 483 -24.48 -28.84 11.98
N VAL A 484 -23.26 -29.07 12.47
CA VAL A 484 -23.00 -29.73 13.76
C VAL A 484 -22.00 -28.93 14.59
N GLY A 485 -22.03 -29.13 15.91
CA GLY A 485 -21.11 -28.47 16.84
C GLY A 485 -21.24 -26.94 16.84
N SER A 486 -20.11 -26.24 16.82
CA SER A 486 -20.07 -24.77 16.94
C SER A 486 -20.66 -24.02 15.73
N ALA A 487 -20.85 -24.69 14.59
CA ALA A 487 -21.47 -24.10 13.40
C ALA A 487 -22.99 -23.95 13.53
N ARG A 488 -23.63 -24.51 14.56
CA ARG A 488 -25.07 -24.38 14.82
C ARG A 488 -25.55 -22.92 14.85
N VAL A 489 -24.82 -22.06 15.56
CA VAL A 489 -25.17 -20.62 15.69
C VAL A 489 -25.24 -19.93 14.32
N VAL A 490 -24.38 -20.35 13.40
CA VAL A 490 -24.30 -19.81 12.04
C VAL A 490 -25.49 -20.28 11.20
N ALA A 491 -25.91 -21.55 11.36
CA ALA A 491 -27.09 -22.07 10.67
C ALA A 491 -28.39 -21.44 11.18
N GLU A 492 -28.54 -21.26 12.49
CA GLU A 492 -29.73 -20.60 13.08
C GLU A 492 -29.88 -19.15 12.59
N ASP A 493 -28.77 -18.40 12.54
CA ASP A 493 -28.75 -17.04 11.99
C ASP A 493 -29.17 -17.01 10.50
N MET A 494 -28.65 -17.93 9.68
CA MET A 494 -29.05 -18.01 8.28
C MET A 494 -30.52 -18.40 8.09
N GLN A 495 -31.03 -19.33 8.91
CA GLN A 495 -32.45 -19.71 8.86
C GLN A 495 -33.33 -18.48 9.10
N GLN A 496 -33.02 -17.67 10.12
CA GLN A 496 -33.76 -16.44 10.40
C GLN A 496 -33.71 -15.47 9.22
N LYS A 497 -32.53 -15.28 8.61
CA LYS A 497 -32.35 -14.42 7.43
C LYS A 497 -33.15 -14.91 6.22
N LEU A 498 -33.16 -16.21 5.94
CA LEU A 498 -33.93 -16.79 4.85
C LEU A 498 -35.43 -16.66 5.06
N LEU A 499 -35.93 -16.91 6.27
CA LEU A 499 -37.34 -16.71 6.62
C LEU A 499 -37.77 -15.25 6.47
N ASN A 500 -36.92 -14.29 6.87
CA ASN A 500 -37.17 -12.85 6.68
C ASN A 500 -37.24 -12.45 5.21
N LEU A 501 -36.54 -13.18 4.33
CA LEU A 501 -36.59 -13.01 2.87
C LEU A 501 -37.74 -13.81 2.23
N GLY A 502 -38.59 -14.48 3.03
CA GLY A 502 -39.70 -15.30 2.55
C GLY A 502 -39.28 -16.65 1.97
N ILE A 503 -38.03 -17.08 2.13
CA ILE A 503 -37.57 -18.40 1.68
C ILE A 503 -37.92 -19.44 2.75
N VAL A 504 -38.61 -20.51 2.35
CA VAL A 504 -38.99 -21.59 3.27
C VAL A 504 -37.72 -22.31 3.71
N SER A 505 -37.38 -22.22 4.99
CA SER A 505 -36.17 -22.85 5.51
C SER A 505 -36.32 -23.50 6.88
N ASN A 506 -35.73 -24.69 7.04
CA ASN A 506 -35.70 -25.43 8.31
C ASN A 506 -34.27 -25.73 8.74
N TYR A 507 -34.06 -25.72 10.06
CA TYR A 507 -32.84 -26.18 10.69
C TYR A 507 -33.21 -27.04 11.91
N PHE A 508 -32.64 -28.24 11.99
CA PHE A 508 -32.76 -29.12 13.15
C PHE A 508 -31.40 -29.20 13.85
N PRO A 509 -31.30 -28.85 15.14
CA PRO A 509 -30.04 -28.98 15.90
C PRO A 509 -29.59 -30.42 16.13
N ASP A 510 -30.53 -31.35 16.22
CA ASP A 510 -30.26 -32.77 16.48
C ASP A 510 -29.82 -33.51 15.19
N PRO A 511 -28.67 -34.22 15.18
CA PRO A 511 -28.18 -34.91 13.99
C PRO A 511 -29.13 -35.98 13.44
N GLN A 512 -29.89 -36.68 14.30
CA GLN A 512 -30.84 -37.70 13.83
C GLN A 512 -32.05 -37.04 13.15
N ALA A 513 -32.54 -35.94 13.70
CA ALA A 513 -33.59 -35.13 13.08
C ALA A 513 -33.12 -34.52 11.74
N GLN A 514 -31.87 -34.06 11.64
CA GLN A 514 -31.29 -33.62 10.37
C GLN A 514 -31.28 -34.74 9.32
N GLU A 515 -30.91 -35.96 9.70
CA GLU A 515 -30.91 -37.10 8.77
C GLU A 515 -32.35 -37.45 8.32
N MET A 516 -33.31 -37.47 9.25
CA MET A 516 -34.73 -37.69 8.91
C MET A 516 -35.25 -36.62 7.95
N SER A 517 -34.95 -35.35 8.23
CA SER A 517 -35.33 -34.22 7.37
C SER A 517 -34.67 -34.29 5.99
N ALA A 518 -33.39 -34.69 5.92
CA ALA A 518 -32.66 -34.86 4.67
C ALA A 518 -33.31 -35.85 3.71
N ARG A 519 -33.93 -36.92 4.24
CA ARG A 519 -34.66 -37.93 3.45
C ARG A 519 -36.01 -37.44 2.91
N LEU A 520 -36.49 -36.29 3.38
CA LEU A 520 -37.75 -35.68 2.92
C LEU A 520 -37.52 -34.65 1.82
N LEU A 521 -36.27 -34.34 1.48
CA LEU A 521 -35.94 -33.40 0.40
C LEU A 521 -36.25 -34.02 -0.97
N LYS A 522 -36.42 -33.17 -1.97
CA LYS A 522 -36.75 -33.56 -3.34
C LYS A 522 -35.94 -32.74 -4.34
N ALA A 523 -36.07 -33.06 -5.63
CA ALA A 523 -35.56 -32.24 -6.70
C ALA A 523 -36.13 -30.80 -6.63
N GLY A 524 -35.25 -29.80 -6.70
CA GLY A 524 -35.58 -28.39 -6.51
C GLY A 524 -35.43 -27.87 -5.07
N ASP A 525 -35.18 -28.75 -4.11
CA ASP A 525 -34.77 -28.35 -2.75
C ASP A 525 -33.25 -28.18 -2.67
N VAL A 526 -32.80 -27.33 -1.73
CA VAL A 526 -31.38 -27.06 -1.49
C VAL A 526 -31.00 -27.43 -0.06
N ALA A 527 -29.91 -28.17 0.09
CA ALA A 527 -29.25 -28.39 1.36
C ALA A 527 -28.09 -27.41 1.52
N LEU A 528 -28.20 -26.45 2.45
CA LEU A 528 -27.14 -25.53 2.82
C LEU A 528 -26.34 -26.12 3.99
N VAL A 529 -25.11 -26.53 3.72
CA VAL A 529 -24.26 -27.25 4.67
C VAL A 529 -23.13 -26.35 5.16
N ILE A 530 -23.06 -26.11 6.48
CA ILE A 530 -22.05 -25.24 7.09
C ILE A 530 -21.17 -26.08 8.00
N SER A 531 -19.88 -26.17 7.68
CA SER A 531 -18.94 -26.97 8.47
C SER A 531 -17.52 -26.42 8.46
N ARG A 532 -16.95 -26.26 9.65
CA ARG A 532 -15.55 -25.84 9.83
C ARG A 532 -14.56 -26.85 9.24
N SER A 533 -14.70 -28.14 9.57
CA SER A 533 -13.77 -29.19 9.11
C SER A 533 -14.29 -29.96 7.90
N GLY A 534 -15.60 -29.95 7.64
CA GLY A 534 -16.23 -30.68 6.54
C GLY A 534 -16.08 -32.22 6.62
N ALA A 535 -15.62 -32.73 7.77
CA ALA A 535 -15.37 -34.15 8.03
C ALA A 535 -16.31 -34.83 9.06
N PRO A 536 -17.23 -34.17 9.80
CA PRO A 536 -18.08 -34.89 10.77
C PRO A 536 -18.91 -36.01 10.11
N PRO A 537 -18.80 -37.27 10.56
CA PRO A 537 -19.45 -38.42 9.91
C PRO A 537 -20.98 -38.30 9.85
N GLU A 538 -21.58 -37.82 10.94
CA GLU A 538 -23.03 -37.59 11.05
C GLU A 538 -23.53 -36.55 10.05
N LEU A 539 -22.78 -35.46 9.84
CA LEU A 539 -23.11 -34.44 8.84
C LEU A 539 -23.02 -35.01 7.43
N LEU A 540 -21.95 -35.75 7.12
CA LEU A 540 -21.78 -36.37 5.81
C LEU A 540 -22.87 -37.41 5.50
N LYS A 541 -23.41 -38.09 6.52
CA LYS A 541 -24.53 -39.02 6.36
C LYS A 541 -25.81 -38.29 5.91
N SER A 542 -26.15 -37.18 6.56
CA SER A 542 -27.30 -36.34 6.18
C SER A 542 -27.15 -35.75 4.77
N VAL A 543 -25.94 -35.27 4.42
CA VAL A 543 -25.67 -34.72 3.08
C VAL A 543 -25.80 -35.80 1.99
N LYS A 544 -25.33 -37.02 2.24
CA LYS A 544 -25.50 -38.15 1.30
C LYS A 544 -26.98 -38.52 1.14
N ALA A 545 -27.76 -38.50 2.22
CA ALA A 545 -29.20 -38.76 2.16
C ALA A 545 -29.93 -37.69 1.34
N ALA A 546 -29.65 -36.41 1.59
CA ALA A 546 -30.21 -35.29 0.83
C ALA A 546 -29.92 -35.41 -0.68
N ARG A 547 -28.67 -35.71 -1.03
CA ARG A 547 -28.24 -35.89 -2.42
C ARG A 547 -28.92 -37.09 -3.08
N ALA A 548 -29.08 -38.19 -2.36
CA ALA A 548 -29.78 -39.39 -2.86
C ALA A 548 -31.26 -39.10 -3.20
N CYS A 549 -31.88 -38.14 -2.51
CA CYS A 549 -33.25 -37.69 -2.77
C CYS A 549 -33.35 -36.61 -3.88
N GLY A 550 -32.22 -36.22 -4.49
CA GLY A 550 -32.19 -35.26 -5.61
C GLY A 550 -32.06 -33.79 -5.22
N ALA A 551 -31.81 -33.49 -3.94
CA ALA A 551 -31.56 -32.12 -3.48
C ALA A 551 -30.17 -31.63 -3.94
N ARG A 552 -30.07 -30.33 -4.20
CA ARG A 552 -28.80 -29.66 -4.55
C ARG A 552 -28.04 -29.29 -3.28
N ILE A 553 -26.73 -29.47 -3.28
CA ILE A 553 -25.88 -29.25 -2.11
C ILE A 553 -25.06 -27.96 -2.27
N LEU A 554 -25.31 -26.99 -1.40
CA LEU A 554 -24.48 -25.78 -1.23
C LEU A 554 -23.66 -25.93 0.04
N ALA A 555 -22.32 -25.91 -0.05
CA ALA A 555 -21.45 -26.09 1.11
C ALA A 555 -20.59 -24.88 1.40
N ILE A 556 -20.46 -24.54 2.69
CA ILE A 556 -19.48 -23.58 3.23
C ILE A 556 -18.47 -24.37 4.06
N THR A 557 -17.30 -24.65 3.49
CA THR A 557 -16.28 -25.54 4.09
C THR A 557 -14.91 -25.37 3.41
N PRO A 558 -13.80 -25.89 3.99
CA PRO A 558 -12.49 -25.86 3.33
C PRO A 558 -12.46 -26.69 2.03
N SER A 559 -11.71 -26.24 1.02
CA SER A 559 -11.74 -26.85 -0.32
C SER A 559 -11.21 -28.30 -0.37
N GLY A 560 -10.39 -28.71 0.60
CA GLY A 560 -9.88 -30.08 0.71
C GLY A 560 -10.78 -31.04 1.50
N ALA A 561 -11.87 -30.57 2.10
CA ALA A 561 -12.67 -31.37 3.02
C ALA A 561 -13.53 -32.44 2.31
N PRO A 562 -13.88 -33.55 2.99
CA PRO A 562 -14.80 -34.55 2.43
C PRO A 562 -16.14 -33.97 1.96
N LEU A 563 -16.69 -32.99 2.68
CA LEU A 563 -17.91 -32.28 2.31
C LEU A 563 -17.77 -31.51 0.98
N ALA A 564 -16.60 -30.92 0.69
CA ALA A 564 -16.38 -30.18 -0.54
C ALA A 564 -16.59 -31.04 -1.80
N LYS A 565 -16.28 -32.34 -1.72
CA LYS A 565 -16.48 -33.31 -2.81
C LYS A 565 -17.95 -33.67 -3.05
N LEU A 566 -18.82 -33.40 -2.07
CA LEU A 566 -20.25 -33.70 -2.15
C LEU A 566 -21.08 -32.49 -2.60
N ALA A 567 -20.47 -31.30 -2.66
CA ALA A 567 -21.14 -30.04 -2.96
C ALA A 567 -21.34 -29.85 -4.48
N ASP A 568 -22.52 -29.34 -4.86
CA ASP A 568 -22.77 -28.84 -6.21
C ASP A 568 -22.25 -27.40 -6.38
N VAL A 569 -22.33 -26.61 -5.30
CA VAL A 569 -21.72 -25.27 -5.20
C VAL A 569 -20.93 -25.20 -3.90
N LEU A 570 -19.68 -24.79 -3.99
CA LEU A 570 -18.76 -24.70 -2.86
C LEU A 570 -18.34 -23.24 -2.62
N LEU A 571 -18.69 -22.71 -1.46
CA LEU A 571 -18.10 -21.48 -0.95
C LEU A 571 -16.93 -21.88 -0.05
N THR A 572 -15.73 -21.72 -0.60
CA THR A 572 -14.50 -22.16 0.06
C THR A 572 -14.15 -21.21 1.20
N LEU A 573 -13.91 -21.76 2.39
CA LEU A 573 -13.38 -21.03 3.53
C LEU A 573 -12.16 -21.78 4.08
N ASN A 574 -10.98 -21.36 3.61
CA ASN A 574 -9.71 -21.91 4.05
C ASN A 574 -9.09 -20.96 5.09
N HIS A 575 -9.01 -21.41 6.34
CA HIS A 575 -8.29 -20.68 7.39
C HIS A 575 -7.31 -21.64 8.06
N PRO A 576 -6.01 -21.27 8.20
CA PRO A 576 -4.98 -22.17 8.72
C PRO A 576 -5.31 -22.63 10.15
N GLU A 577 -5.18 -23.93 10.39
CA GLU A 577 -5.38 -24.52 11.71
C GLU A 577 -4.15 -24.25 12.59
N GLY A 578 -4.20 -23.19 13.39
CA GLY A 578 -3.28 -22.98 14.50
C GLY A 578 -3.74 -23.75 15.75
N ASN A 579 -2.80 -24.31 16.53
CA ASN A 579 -3.09 -24.81 17.87
C ASN A 579 -3.40 -23.63 18.80
N LEU A 580 -4.68 -23.31 19.04
CA LEU A 580 -5.16 -22.45 20.14
C LEU A 580 -6.71 -22.47 20.21
N ASN A 581 -7.26 -22.33 21.41
CA ASN A 581 -8.69 -22.36 21.75
C ASN A 581 -9.58 -21.29 21.07
N PHE A 582 -9.02 -20.42 20.22
CA PHE A 582 -9.68 -19.24 19.64
C PHE A 582 -10.02 -19.38 18.14
N VAL A 583 -9.46 -20.37 17.44
CA VAL A 583 -9.75 -20.64 16.00
C VAL A 583 -11.24 -20.82 15.69
N PRO A 584 -12.06 -21.46 16.55
CA PRO A 584 -13.49 -21.57 16.31
C PRO A 584 -14.22 -20.21 16.21
N MET A 585 -13.68 -19.15 16.84
CA MET A 585 -14.32 -17.83 16.85
C MET A 585 -14.15 -17.11 15.50
N ILE A 586 -12.93 -17.11 14.95
CA ILE A 586 -12.63 -16.44 13.67
C ILE A 586 -13.37 -17.12 12.53
N VAL A 587 -13.31 -18.45 12.44
CA VAL A 587 -14.01 -19.18 11.37
C VAL A 587 -15.52 -18.95 11.44
N ARG A 588 -16.10 -18.93 12.65
CA ARG A 588 -17.51 -18.62 12.85
C ARG A 588 -17.85 -17.21 12.35
N LEU A 589 -17.03 -16.21 12.67
CA LEU A 589 -17.22 -14.83 12.21
C LEU A 589 -17.17 -14.74 10.68
N LEU A 590 -16.20 -15.38 10.05
CA LEU A 590 -16.10 -15.43 8.58
C LEU A 590 -17.31 -16.11 7.93
N GLN A 591 -17.81 -17.19 8.52
CA GLN A 591 -19.03 -17.84 8.03
C GLN A 591 -20.24 -16.91 8.14
N LEU A 592 -20.42 -16.19 9.26
CA LEU A 592 -21.50 -15.20 9.40
C LEU A 592 -21.41 -14.10 8.33
N MET A 593 -20.21 -13.57 8.07
CA MET A 593 -19.99 -12.56 7.03
C MET A 593 -20.33 -13.10 5.62
N LEU A 594 -19.96 -14.34 5.31
CA LEU A 594 -20.36 -14.97 4.04
C LEU A 594 -21.89 -15.07 3.91
N LEU A 595 -22.58 -15.42 4.99
CA LEU A 595 -24.03 -15.50 4.99
C LEU A 595 -24.68 -14.11 4.85
N ASP A 596 -24.12 -13.06 5.47
CA ASP A 596 -24.56 -11.68 5.25
C ASP A 596 -24.47 -11.29 3.78
N ILE A 597 -23.36 -11.63 3.12
CA ILE A 597 -23.18 -11.38 1.68
C ILE A 597 -24.25 -12.14 0.87
N LEU A 598 -24.54 -13.40 1.20
CA LEU A 598 -25.61 -14.17 0.55
C LEU A 598 -26.98 -13.51 0.77
N SER A 599 -27.32 -13.12 1.99
CA SER A 599 -28.60 -12.50 2.31
C SER A 599 -28.79 -11.15 1.61
N VAL A 600 -27.76 -10.29 1.60
CA VAL A 600 -27.79 -9.02 0.85
C VAL A 600 -27.90 -9.28 -0.65
N GLY A 601 -27.19 -10.28 -1.16
CA GLY A 601 -27.26 -10.69 -2.57
C GLY A 601 -28.63 -11.21 -2.98
N LEU A 602 -29.32 -11.94 -2.10
CA LEU A 602 -30.70 -12.38 -2.29
C LEU A 602 -31.67 -11.19 -2.31
N ALA A 603 -31.52 -10.23 -1.38
CA ALA A 603 -32.38 -9.04 -1.29
C ALA A 603 -32.23 -8.05 -2.47
N ARG A 604 -31.01 -7.86 -3.02
CA ARG A 604 -30.71 -6.83 -4.04
C ARG A 604 -31.34 -7.06 -5.42
N ARG A 605 -31.72 -8.30 -5.77
CA ARG A 605 -32.27 -8.61 -7.10
C ARG A 605 -33.80 -8.64 -7.15
N ASP A 606 -34.47 -8.75 -6.00
CA ASP A 606 -35.93 -8.60 -5.91
C ASP A 606 -36.39 -7.16 -6.19
N THR A 607 -35.55 -6.15 -5.90
CA THR A 607 -35.86 -4.75 -6.22
C THR A 607 -35.68 -4.40 -7.70
N ALA A 608 -34.88 -5.15 -8.46
CA ALA A 608 -34.65 -4.88 -9.89
C ALA A 608 -35.76 -5.47 -10.80
N GLN A 609 -36.59 -6.39 -10.30
CA GLN A 609 -37.72 -6.95 -11.03
C GLN A 609 -39.03 -6.16 -10.84
N ARG A 610 -39.10 -5.22 -9.89
CA ARG A 610 -40.20 -4.24 -9.80
C ARG A 610 -39.86 -3.01 -10.65
N GLY A 611 -40.26 -3.05 -11.92
CA GLY A 611 -40.23 -1.88 -12.80
C GLY A 611 -41.29 -0.84 -12.40
N PRO A 612 -41.22 0.40 -12.91
CA PRO A 612 -42.11 1.51 -12.51
C PRO A 612 -43.57 1.39 -12.94
N ASP A 613 -43.96 0.36 -13.69
CA ASP A 613 -45.27 0.27 -14.37
C ASP A 613 -46.28 -0.69 -13.73
N ASP A 614 -46.07 -1.15 -12.49
CA ASP A 614 -46.98 -2.10 -11.82
C ASP A 614 -47.85 -1.44 -10.72
N ASP A 615 -48.24 -0.18 -10.94
CA ASP A 615 -49.35 0.48 -10.22
C ASP A 615 -50.64 0.32 -11.06
N GLY A 616 -51.16 -0.91 -11.11
CA GLY A 616 -52.43 -1.24 -11.77
C GLY A 616 -53.01 -2.50 -11.16
N GLY A 617 -54.10 -2.34 -10.38
CA GLY A 617 -54.64 -3.40 -9.54
C GLY A 617 -55.11 -4.66 -10.28
N ASP A 618 -54.80 -5.81 -9.69
CA ASP A 618 -55.72 -6.94 -9.63
C ASP A 618 -55.43 -7.77 -8.37
N ASP A 619 -56.46 -7.97 -7.55
CA ASP A 619 -56.42 -8.70 -6.29
C ASP A 619 -56.43 -10.21 -6.61
N GLN A 620 -55.26 -10.85 -6.65
CA GLN A 620 -55.14 -12.31 -6.67
C GLN A 620 -54.59 -12.85 -5.33
N PRO A 621 -55.20 -13.90 -4.76
CA PRO A 621 -54.81 -14.40 -3.45
C PRO A 621 -53.58 -15.31 -3.58
N GLY A 622 -52.39 -14.76 -3.36
CA GLY A 622 -51.16 -15.56 -3.36
C GLY A 622 -49.85 -14.83 -3.04
N THR A 623 -49.87 -13.53 -2.79
CA THR A 623 -48.64 -12.73 -2.65
C THR A 623 -48.22 -12.62 -1.19
N ARG A 624 -47.05 -13.20 -0.88
CA ARG A 624 -46.38 -13.09 0.43
C ARG A 624 -46.23 -11.62 0.80
N VAL A 625 -46.87 -11.22 1.89
CA VAL A 625 -46.72 -9.91 2.52
C VAL A 625 -45.30 -9.76 3.04
N SER A 626 -44.45 -9.02 2.31
CA SER A 626 -43.13 -8.62 2.77
C SER A 626 -43.23 -7.28 3.50
N GLY A 627 -42.97 -7.32 4.81
CA GLY A 627 -42.92 -6.14 5.67
C GLY A 627 -41.79 -5.20 5.27
N LYS A 628 -42.10 -3.90 5.24
CA LYS A 628 -41.14 -2.81 5.02
C LYS A 628 -40.00 -2.87 6.05
N LEU A 629 -38.79 -3.23 5.63
CA LEU A 629 -37.56 -2.87 6.34
C LEU A 629 -37.26 -1.40 6.06
N LYS A 630 -37.76 -0.49 6.91
CA LYS A 630 -37.31 0.91 6.95
C LYS A 630 -35.99 0.98 7.71
N PHE A 631 -34.88 1.15 7.01
CA PHE A 631 -33.66 1.70 7.60
C PHE A 631 -33.71 3.22 7.44
N GLY A 632 -33.83 3.95 8.55
CA GLY A 632 -33.86 5.41 8.54
C GLY A 632 -34.52 6.00 9.78
N GLY A 633 -33.88 5.83 10.93
CA GLY A 633 -34.14 6.70 12.09
C GLY A 633 -33.33 7.98 11.90
N HIS A 634 -34.01 9.07 11.59
CA HIS A 634 -33.48 10.41 11.80
C HIS A 634 -33.26 10.59 13.31
N LEU A 635 -32.04 10.94 13.69
CA LEU A 635 -31.77 11.59 14.97
C LEU A 635 -31.95 13.09 14.71
N GLU A 636 -33.01 13.66 15.29
CA GLU A 636 -33.08 15.09 15.64
C GLU A 636 -32.19 15.37 16.86
#